data_AF-A0A6L8BE41-F1
#
_entry.id   AF-A0A6L8BE41-F1
#
_cell.length_a   1.000
_cell.length_b   1.000
_cell.length_c   1.000
_cell.angle_alpha   90.00
_cell.angle_beta   90.00
_cell.angle_gamma   90.00
#
_symmetry.space_group_name_H-M   'P 1'
#
loop_
_entity.id
_entity.type
_entity.pdbx_description
1 polymer ?
#
loop_
_entity_poly.entity_id
_entity_poly.type
_entity_poly.pdbx_seq_one_letter_code
_entity_poly.pdbx_strand_id
1 'polypeptide(L)'
;MTHKGSRVSIGTAVTAMAAIAAMGAARAQHMPSEFVVSGEAAAAALDSGGINLDTAKAIGRVCARLAEERGVAVSVYVLDNDGNHVYVHRMDGQVWTNVATAEMKARTAHGLRAPSKSLMNQATRNQAVEWREMELGLFSNAGGLPIIVDDRMIGAIGVGGSAPRLAEGWSDEICAHEAMAEVIGPQQPLLEDLPRQRPAEQLPTAQFRAEAPPEATLSSEFVVSGAAAARLFDANQISAAAAVAVTDGCRAWIEGQGGTASIYVIDNTGLAVHAERMDGQHSHAMETALLKAETALRGRGPTSSREAGAHNNPGGYPRSVTLFGFYSVAGGVPVVVDNQIIGSVGVSGTDGHDEACAVAGLEAAFGDRATVPVY
;
A
#
# COMPACT_ATOMS: atom_id res chain seq x y z
N MET A 1 47.51 36.31 72.02
CA MET A 1 46.36 37.20 72.25
C MET A 1 45.13 36.61 71.57
N THR A 2 44.04 36.57 72.32
CA THR A 2 42.68 36.10 72.04
C THR A 2 42.06 36.60 70.72
N HIS A 3 41.38 35.73 69.95
CA HIS A 3 39.91 35.68 69.88
C HIS A 3 39.34 34.62 68.90
N LYS A 4 38.18 34.09 69.30
CA LYS A 4 37.23 33.17 68.63
C LYS A 4 36.80 33.59 67.21
N GLY A 5 36.44 32.59 66.38
CA GLY A 5 35.63 32.79 65.18
C GLY A 5 35.13 31.50 64.50
N SER A 6 33.99 31.00 64.98
CA SER A 6 32.92 30.23 64.31
C SER A 6 33.23 29.14 63.25
N ARG A 7 32.83 27.91 63.59
CA ARG A 7 32.63 26.79 62.64
C ARG A 7 31.26 26.95 61.98
N VAL A 8 31.20 26.93 60.65
CA VAL A 8 29.98 26.63 59.89
C VAL A 8 30.23 25.36 59.08
N SER A 9 29.43 24.35 59.39
CA SER A 9 29.31 23.07 58.69
C SER A 9 28.69 23.31 57.31
N ILE A 10 29.38 22.88 56.23
CA ILE A 10 28.77 22.73 54.90
C ILE A 10 28.64 21.22 54.66
N GLY A 11 27.45 20.71 54.97
CA GLY A 11 27.03 19.37 54.60
C GLY A 11 26.67 19.31 53.11
N THR A 12 27.18 18.27 52.45
CA THR A 12 26.51 17.44 51.44
C THR A 12 25.43 18.09 50.56
N ALA A 13 25.78 18.33 49.30
CA ALA A 13 24.81 18.50 48.21
C ALA A 13 25.38 17.99 46.87
N VAL A 14 25.70 16.70 46.78
CA VAL A 14 25.98 16.03 45.49
C VAL A 14 25.45 14.60 45.53
N THR A 15 24.12 14.41 45.42
CA THR A 15 23.49 13.11 45.07
C THR A 15 21.99 13.28 44.85
N ALA A 16 21.57 14.08 43.87
CA ALA A 16 20.14 14.19 43.50
C ALA A 16 19.88 14.20 41.98
N MET A 17 20.81 13.69 41.16
CA MET A 17 20.63 13.59 39.70
C MET A 17 20.82 12.19 39.11
N ALA A 18 20.90 11.14 39.94
CA ALA A 18 20.97 9.75 39.48
C ALA A 18 19.68 8.94 39.75
N ALA A 19 18.75 9.47 40.57
CA ALA A 19 17.55 8.73 40.98
C ALA A 19 16.33 8.92 40.07
N ILE A 20 16.35 9.88 39.14
CA ILE A 20 15.18 10.19 38.28
C ILE A 20 15.14 9.30 37.02
N ALA A 21 16.28 8.74 36.59
CA ALA A 21 16.34 7.88 35.40
C ALA A 21 15.89 6.42 35.66
N ALA A 22 15.83 5.96 36.91
CA ALA A 22 15.50 4.57 37.24
C ALA A 22 14.00 4.32 37.55
N MET A 23 13.18 5.37 37.71
CA MET A 23 11.76 5.22 38.06
C MET A 23 10.81 5.17 36.86
N GLY A 24 11.30 5.40 35.64
CA GLY A 24 10.46 5.42 34.42
C GLY A 24 10.09 4.04 33.88
N ALA A 25 10.92 3.02 34.08
CA ALA A 25 10.72 1.69 33.50
C ALA A 25 9.87 0.74 34.37
N ALA A 26 9.82 0.95 35.69
CA ALA A 26 9.22 0.00 36.63
C ALA A 26 7.69 0.10 36.78
N ARG A 27 7.03 1.10 36.15
CA ARG A 27 5.57 1.29 36.27
C ARG A 27 4.74 0.61 35.18
N ALA A 28 5.36 0.02 34.16
CA ALA A 28 4.60 -0.54 33.04
C ALA A 28 3.93 -1.90 33.35
N GLN A 29 4.27 -2.59 34.44
CA GLN A 29 3.81 -3.97 34.69
C GLN A 29 3.51 -4.35 36.14
N HIS A 30 3.44 -3.40 37.09
CA HIS A 30 3.15 -3.76 38.49
C HIS A 30 1.63 -3.87 38.72
N MET A 31 1.07 -5.06 38.44
CA MET A 31 -0.28 -5.42 38.88
C MET A 31 -0.26 -5.71 40.38
N PRO A 32 -1.23 -5.19 41.18
CA PRO A 32 -1.32 -5.53 42.59
C PRO A 32 -1.46 -7.05 42.76
N SER A 33 -0.79 -7.62 43.76
CA SER A 33 -0.69 -9.08 43.94
C SER A 33 -2.05 -9.77 44.07
N GLU A 34 -3.09 -9.08 44.54
CA GLU A 34 -4.45 -9.63 44.59
C GLU A 34 -5.08 -9.89 43.21
N PHE A 35 -4.55 -9.28 42.14
CA PHE A 35 -4.98 -9.49 40.76
C PHE A 35 -4.03 -10.40 39.96
N VAL A 36 -2.96 -10.90 40.59
CA VAL A 36 -1.97 -11.77 39.94
C VAL A 36 -2.33 -13.23 40.17
N VAL A 37 -2.83 -13.88 39.12
CA VAL A 37 -2.92 -15.35 39.09
C VAL A 37 -1.49 -15.91 38.98
N SER A 38 -1.11 -16.82 39.87
CA SER A 38 0.25 -17.41 39.93
C SER A 38 0.21 -18.92 40.13
N GLY A 39 1.35 -19.59 40.01
CA GLY A 39 1.48 -21.03 40.23
C GLY A 39 0.79 -21.88 39.17
N GLU A 40 0.24 -23.02 39.57
CA GLU A 40 -0.40 -24.00 38.67
C GLU A 40 -1.60 -23.40 37.92
N ALA A 41 -2.33 -22.46 38.52
CA ALA A 41 -3.42 -21.73 37.87
C ALA A 41 -2.92 -20.79 36.75
N ALA A 42 -1.75 -20.19 36.90
CA ALA A 42 -1.12 -19.41 35.83
C ALA A 42 -0.52 -20.32 34.75
N ALA A 43 0.04 -21.47 35.13
CA ALA A 43 0.53 -22.47 34.18
C ALA A 43 -0.62 -23.12 33.37
N ALA A 44 -1.82 -23.22 33.95
CA ALA A 44 -3.03 -23.64 33.27
C ALA A 44 -3.69 -22.51 32.45
N ALA A 45 -3.25 -21.25 32.61
CA ALA A 45 -3.75 -20.15 31.81
C ALA A 45 -3.21 -20.28 30.37
N LEU A 46 -4.10 -20.18 29.40
CA LEU A 46 -3.75 -20.15 27.98
C LEU A 46 -3.14 -18.80 27.62
N ASP A 47 -1.90 -18.52 28.05
CA ASP A 47 -1.19 -17.28 27.70
C ASP A 47 -0.61 -17.35 26.29
N SER A 48 -1.35 -16.91 25.28
CA SER A 48 -0.87 -16.83 23.90
C SER A 48 0.16 -15.70 23.78
N GLY A 49 1.44 -16.05 23.96
CA GLY A 49 2.53 -15.11 23.71
C GLY A 49 2.38 -14.45 22.34
N GLY A 50 2.49 -13.12 22.30
CA GLY A 50 2.45 -12.35 21.06
C GLY A 50 3.84 -12.21 20.44
N ILE A 51 3.89 -12.02 19.12
CA ILE A 51 5.13 -11.61 18.45
C ILE A 51 5.58 -10.23 18.94
N ASN A 52 6.86 -10.09 19.30
CA ASN A 52 7.44 -8.80 19.65
C ASN A 52 7.91 -8.02 18.39
N LEU A 53 8.15 -6.72 18.56
CA LEU A 53 8.53 -5.82 17.46
C LEU A 53 9.86 -6.19 16.80
N ASP A 54 10.85 -6.66 17.56
CA ASP A 54 12.18 -6.95 17.02
C ASP A 54 12.16 -8.19 16.12
N THR A 55 11.44 -9.24 16.53
CA THR A 55 11.17 -10.42 15.71
C THR A 55 10.37 -10.04 14.46
N ALA A 56 9.31 -9.24 14.60
CA ALA A 56 8.50 -8.79 13.46
C ALA A 56 9.33 -7.98 12.43
N LYS A 57 10.20 -7.08 12.91
CA LYS A 57 11.15 -6.34 12.07
C LYS A 57 12.14 -7.25 11.38
N ALA A 58 12.67 -8.26 12.08
CA ALA A 58 13.61 -9.22 11.51
C ALA A 58 12.96 -10.01 10.36
N ILE A 59 11.75 -10.55 10.55
CA ILE A 59 11.00 -11.26 9.51
C ILE A 59 10.79 -10.34 8.29
N GLY A 60 10.31 -9.12 8.51
CA GLY A 60 10.05 -8.21 7.40
C GLY A 60 11.31 -7.77 6.65
N ARG A 61 12.46 -7.61 7.34
CA ARG A 61 13.76 -7.33 6.69
C ARG A 61 14.25 -8.51 5.85
N VAL A 62 14.09 -9.74 6.34
CA VAL A 62 14.45 -10.93 5.57
C VAL A 62 13.58 -11.04 4.32
N CYS A 63 12.26 -10.85 4.44
CA CYS A 63 11.39 -10.89 3.26
C CYS A 63 11.73 -9.76 2.26
N ALA A 64 12.06 -8.54 2.72
CA ALA A 64 12.53 -7.48 1.84
C ALA A 64 13.83 -7.86 1.09
N ARG A 65 14.82 -8.42 1.79
CA ARG A 65 16.06 -8.92 1.19
C ARG A 65 15.78 -10.01 0.14
N LEU A 66 14.92 -10.99 0.45
CA LEU A 66 14.54 -12.06 -0.48
C LEU A 66 13.85 -11.52 -1.74
N ALA A 67 13.09 -10.43 -1.61
CA ALA A 67 12.47 -9.73 -2.73
C ALA A 67 13.51 -9.01 -3.60
N GLU A 68 14.45 -8.28 -2.98
CA GLU A 68 15.54 -7.59 -3.66
C GLU A 68 16.42 -8.56 -4.47
N GLU A 69 16.80 -9.70 -3.88
CA GLU A 69 17.57 -10.77 -4.52
C GLU A 69 16.89 -11.29 -5.81
N ARG A 70 15.57 -11.14 -5.90
CA ARG A 70 14.75 -11.58 -7.04
C ARG A 70 14.28 -10.43 -7.93
N GLY A 71 14.79 -9.21 -7.69
CA GLY A 71 14.50 -8.03 -8.50
C GLY A 71 13.04 -7.55 -8.40
N VAL A 72 12.39 -7.77 -7.27
CA VAL A 72 11.00 -7.34 -7.03
C VAL A 72 10.90 -6.55 -5.73
N ALA A 73 9.80 -5.82 -5.58
CA ALA A 73 9.47 -5.09 -4.36
C ALA A 73 8.17 -5.64 -3.75
N VAL A 74 8.07 -5.62 -2.43
CA VAL A 74 6.90 -6.09 -1.68
C VAL A 74 6.54 -5.15 -0.53
N SER A 75 5.31 -5.28 -0.04
CA SER A 75 4.83 -4.72 1.22
C SER A 75 4.57 -5.87 2.19
N VAL A 76 4.98 -5.73 3.45
CA VAL A 76 4.89 -6.73 4.51
C VAL A 76 4.11 -6.14 5.67
N TYR A 77 3.11 -6.88 6.15
CA TYR A 77 2.35 -6.61 7.36
C TYR A 77 2.55 -7.76 8.34
N VAL A 78 2.83 -7.43 9.60
CA VAL A 78 2.89 -8.39 10.71
C VAL A 78 1.90 -7.96 11.78
N LEU A 79 1.01 -8.88 12.13
CA LEU A 79 -0.03 -8.74 13.14
C LEU A 79 0.33 -9.55 14.39
N ASP A 80 -0.07 -9.06 15.57
CA ASP A 80 -0.08 -9.84 16.80
C ASP A 80 -1.25 -10.85 16.82
N ASN A 81 -1.38 -11.61 17.91
CA ASN A 81 -2.45 -12.60 18.06
C ASN A 81 -3.85 -11.97 18.22
N ASP A 82 -3.92 -10.67 18.51
CA ASP A 82 -5.18 -9.90 18.61
C ASP A 82 -5.55 -9.22 17.27
N GLY A 83 -4.66 -9.26 16.28
CA GLY A 83 -4.87 -8.68 14.95
C GLY A 83 -4.44 -7.22 14.84
N ASN A 84 -3.69 -6.70 15.81
CA ASN A 84 -3.11 -5.35 15.76
C ASN A 84 -1.80 -5.33 14.97
N HIS A 85 -1.50 -4.19 14.35
CA HIS A 85 -0.27 -4.01 13.59
C HIS A 85 0.94 -3.95 14.54
N VAL A 86 1.85 -4.93 14.41
CA VAL A 86 3.15 -4.91 15.10
C VAL A 86 4.21 -4.27 14.20
N TYR A 87 4.22 -4.62 12.92
CA TYR A 87 5.18 -4.09 11.96
C TYR A 87 4.59 -3.98 10.56
N VAL A 88 4.86 -2.86 9.89
CA VAL A 88 4.50 -2.63 8.49
C VAL A 88 5.76 -2.15 7.76
N HIS A 89 6.06 -2.77 6.64
CA HIS A 89 7.18 -2.40 5.78
C HIS A 89 6.73 -2.33 4.33
N ARG A 90 6.93 -1.17 3.70
CA ARG A 90 6.67 -0.96 2.28
C ARG A 90 8.01 -0.71 1.61
N MET A 91 8.42 -1.60 0.71
CA MET A 91 9.58 -1.35 -0.15
C MET A 91 9.27 -0.23 -1.16
N ASP A 92 10.32 0.42 -1.64
CA ASP A 92 10.19 1.47 -2.65
C ASP A 92 9.52 0.97 -3.93
N GLY A 93 8.82 1.87 -4.62
CA GLY A 93 8.05 1.55 -5.83
C GLY A 93 6.70 0.85 -5.58
N GLN A 94 6.39 0.42 -4.36
CA GLN A 94 5.10 -0.21 -4.06
C GLN A 94 3.92 0.76 -4.19
N VAL A 95 2.81 0.29 -4.77
CA VAL A 95 1.57 1.05 -4.97
C VAL A 95 0.60 0.83 -3.81
N TRP A 96 -0.35 1.74 -3.62
CA TRP A 96 -1.33 1.65 -2.52
C TRP A 96 -2.06 0.30 -2.48
N THR A 97 -2.49 -0.22 -3.63
CA THR A 97 -3.17 -1.53 -3.73
C THR A 97 -2.31 -2.68 -3.16
N ASN A 98 -0.99 -2.65 -3.36
CA ASN A 98 -0.11 -3.71 -2.87
C ASN A 98 0.04 -3.65 -1.34
N VAL A 99 0.11 -2.45 -0.79
CA VAL A 99 0.12 -2.20 0.66
C VAL A 99 -1.19 -2.67 1.29
N ALA A 100 -2.33 -2.24 0.74
CA ALA A 100 -3.64 -2.62 1.23
C ALA A 100 -3.87 -4.14 1.16
N THR A 101 -3.50 -4.78 0.04
CA THR A 101 -3.66 -6.23 -0.09
C THR A 101 -2.73 -7.02 0.82
N ALA A 102 -1.53 -6.54 1.14
CA ALA A 102 -0.66 -7.17 2.14
C ALA A 102 -1.35 -7.21 3.52
N GLU A 103 -1.98 -6.12 3.93
CA GLU A 103 -2.77 -6.07 5.16
C GLU A 103 -3.95 -7.04 5.13
N MET A 104 -4.75 -7.02 4.06
CA MET A 104 -5.91 -7.89 3.91
C MET A 104 -5.52 -9.37 3.95
N LYS A 105 -4.37 -9.74 3.36
CA LYS A 105 -3.82 -11.10 3.45
C LYS A 105 -3.43 -11.46 4.87
N ALA A 106 -2.76 -10.57 5.61
CA ALA A 106 -2.39 -10.79 7.01
C ALA A 106 -3.65 -11.00 7.87
N ARG A 107 -4.66 -10.12 7.72
CA ARG A 107 -5.93 -10.21 8.45
C ARG A 107 -6.71 -11.47 8.10
N THR A 108 -6.69 -11.88 6.83
CA THR A 108 -7.33 -13.12 6.39
C THR A 108 -6.67 -14.33 7.06
N ALA A 109 -5.34 -14.39 7.06
CA ALA A 109 -4.63 -15.47 7.71
C ALA A 109 -4.84 -15.49 9.22
N HIS A 110 -4.93 -14.30 9.84
CA HIS A 110 -5.25 -14.13 11.25
C HIS A 110 -6.65 -14.67 11.59
N GLY A 111 -7.68 -14.21 10.88
CA GLY A 111 -9.07 -14.59 11.13
C GLY A 111 -9.36 -16.07 10.88
N LEU A 112 -8.74 -16.66 9.85
CA LEU A 112 -8.91 -18.09 9.53
C LEU A 112 -8.04 -19.01 10.38
N ARG A 113 -6.99 -18.47 11.02
CA ARG A 113 -5.88 -19.25 11.60
C ARG A 113 -5.30 -20.27 10.60
N ALA A 114 -5.25 -19.86 9.34
CA ALA A 114 -4.83 -20.69 8.20
C ALA A 114 -4.27 -19.80 7.09
N PRO A 115 -3.43 -20.33 6.17
CA PRO A 115 -2.97 -19.55 5.02
C PRO A 115 -4.12 -18.92 4.22
N SER A 116 -3.98 -17.66 3.79
CA SER A 116 -4.97 -17.00 2.93
C SER A 116 -5.16 -17.72 1.58
N LYS A 117 -4.14 -18.48 1.15
CA LYS A 117 -4.21 -19.39 0.01
C LYS A 117 -5.32 -20.45 0.13
N SER A 118 -5.71 -20.84 1.35
CA SER A 118 -6.82 -21.78 1.54
C SER A 118 -8.14 -21.25 0.96
N LEU A 119 -8.41 -19.95 1.10
CA LEU A 119 -9.54 -19.29 0.45
C LEU A 119 -9.31 -19.09 -1.04
N MET A 120 -8.10 -18.72 -1.46
CA MET A 120 -7.76 -18.60 -2.89
C MET A 120 -8.05 -19.91 -3.64
N ASN A 121 -7.70 -21.05 -3.03
CA ASN A 121 -7.95 -22.37 -3.60
C ASN A 121 -9.44 -22.70 -3.65
N GLN A 122 -10.24 -22.28 -2.66
CA GLN A 122 -11.69 -22.43 -2.68
C GLN A 122 -12.34 -21.54 -3.75
N ALA A 123 -11.95 -20.27 -3.82
CA ALA A 123 -12.42 -19.30 -4.81
C ALA A 123 -12.09 -19.73 -6.25
N THR A 124 -10.91 -20.34 -6.46
CA THR A 124 -10.51 -20.89 -7.77
C THR A 124 -11.45 -22.00 -8.24
N ARG A 125 -12.03 -22.78 -7.32
CA ARG A 125 -12.98 -23.86 -7.64
C ARG A 125 -14.42 -23.36 -7.76
N ASN A 126 -14.77 -22.36 -6.98
CA ASN A 126 -16.10 -21.76 -6.97
C ASN A 126 -16.00 -20.27 -6.64
N GLN A 127 -16.18 -19.44 -7.67
CA GLN A 127 -16.09 -17.99 -7.53
C GLN A 127 -17.09 -17.41 -6.50
N ALA A 128 -18.25 -18.06 -6.30
CA ALA A 128 -19.24 -17.68 -5.27
C ALA A 128 -18.63 -17.57 -3.86
N VAL A 129 -17.58 -18.36 -3.58
CA VAL A 129 -16.85 -18.29 -2.32
C VAL A 129 -16.17 -16.93 -2.18
N GLU A 130 -15.48 -16.45 -3.21
CA GLU A 130 -14.75 -15.17 -3.15
C GLU A 130 -15.67 -14.03 -2.69
N TRP A 131 -16.87 -13.99 -3.24
CA TRP A 131 -17.89 -12.98 -2.92
C TRP A 131 -18.33 -13.01 -1.46
N ARG A 132 -18.71 -14.19 -0.97
CA ARG A 132 -19.10 -14.39 0.43
C ARG A 132 -17.95 -14.00 1.37
N GLU A 133 -16.72 -14.38 1.04
CA GLU A 133 -15.56 -14.05 1.87
C GLU A 133 -15.28 -12.55 1.89
N MET A 134 -15.48 -11.84 0.76
CA MET A 134 -15.36 -10.36 0.74
C MET A 134 -16.38 -9.68 1.67
N GLU A 135 -17.62 -10.19 1.77
CA GLU A 135 -18.62 -9.67 2.71
C GLU A 135 -18.18 -9.79 4.18
N LEU A 136 -17.34 -10.80 4.48
CA LEU A 136 -16.74 -11.02 5.80
C LEU A 136 -15.43 -10.25 6.00
N GLY A 137 -15.02 -9.42 5.04
CA GLY A 137 -13.75 -8.69 5.07
C GLY A 137 -12.52 -9.57 4.84
N LEU A 138 -12.70 -10.78 4.29
CA LEU A 138 -11.63 -11.72 3.98
C LEU A 138 -11.18 -11.57 2.52
N PHE A 139 -9.93 -11.96 2.28
CA PHE A 139 -9.25 -11.74 1.02
C PHE A 139 -8.61 -13.02 0.47
N SER A 140 -9.23 -13.55 -0.57
CA SER A 140 -8.93 -14.85 -1.18
C SER A 140 -7.72 -14.84 -2.11
N ASN A 141 -6.60 -14.25 -1.67
CA ASN A 141 -5.34 -14.27 -2.41
C ASN A 141 -4.19 -14.74 -1.51
N ALA A 142 -3.31 -15.57 -2.07
CA ALA A 142 -2.14 -16.09 -1.37
C ALA A 142 -1.15 -14.97 -0.98
N GLY A 143 -0.44 -15.20 0.13
CA GLY A 143 0.54 -14.28 0.71
C GLY A 143 0.31 -13.95 2.17
N GLY A 144 -0.79 -14.42 2.76
CA GLY A 144 -1.05 -14.36 4.20
C GLY A 144 -0.76 -15.70 4.86
N LEU A 145 0.02 -15.71 5.96
CA LEU A 145 0.36 -16.91 6.72
C LEU A 145 0.23 -16.68 8.23
N PRO A 146 -0.23 -17.68 9.01
CA PRO A 146 -0.10 -17.65 10.46
C PRO A 146 1.38 -17.74 10.86
N ILE A 147 1.77 -17.02 11.91
CA ILE A 147 3.10 -17.10 12.52
C ILE A 147 3.01 -18.09 13.67
N ILE A 148 3.66 -19.25 13.55
CA ILE A 148 3.53 -20.34 14.51
C ILE A 148 4.89 -20.64 15.16
N VAL A 149 4.90 -20.72 16.50
CA VAL A 149 6.05 -21.13 17.33
C VAL A 149 5.53 -22.11 18.38
N ASP A 150 6.22 -23.25 18.55
CA ASP A 150 5.85 -24.31 19.51
C ASP A 150 4.37 -24.74 19.43
N ASP A 151 3.85 -24.94 18.21
CA ASP A 151 2.44 -25.27 17.91
C ASP A 151 1.42 -24.20 18.33
N ARG A 152 1.88 -22.97 18.60
CA ARG A 152 1.05 -21.84 18.99
C ARG A 152 1.17 -20.72 17.96
N MET A 153 0.02 -20.22 17.52
CA MET A 153 -0.02 -19.04 16.68
C MET A 153 0.23 -17.80 17.54
N ILE A 154 1.28 -17.04 17.21
CA ILE A 154 1.71 -15.83 17.93
C ILE A 154 1.41 -14.54 17.15
N GLY A 155 0.84 -14.68 15.95
CA GLY A 155 0.53 -13.58 15.04
C GLY A 155 0.22 -14.05 13.62
N ALA A 156 0.15 -13.12 12.69
CA ALA A 156 0.01 -13.40 11.26
C ALA A 156 0.87 -12.45 10.42
N ILE A 157 1.37 -12.93 9.29
CA ILE A 157 2.10 -12.13 8.29
C ILE A 157 1.28 -12.06 7.00
N GLY A 158 1.33 -10.93 6.32
CA GLY A 158 0.81 -10.75 4.98
C GLY A 158 1.81 -10.03 4.08
N VAL A 159 2.06 -10.59 2.91
CA VAL A 159 2.97 -10.03 1.89
C VAL A 159 2.17 -9.74 0.63
N GLY A 160 2.39 -8.56 0.06
CA GLY A 160 1.71 -8.10 -1.15
C GLY A 160 2.64 -7.29 -2.03
N GLY A 161 2.65 -7.56 -3.33
CA GLY A 161 3.29 -6.65 -4.28
C GLY A 161 3.94 -7.30 -5.48
N SER A 162 4.06 -8.62 -5.50
CA SER A 162 4.61 -9.34 -6.65
C SER A 162 3.64 -10.39 -7.18
N ALA A 163 3.54 -10.48 -8.51
CA ALA A 163 2.94 -11.65 -9.13
C ALA A 163 3.78 -12.91 -8.80
N PRO A 164 3.14 -14.08 -8.67
CA PRO A 164 3.86 -15.33 -8.43
C PRO A 164 4.67 -15.74 -9.68
N ARG A 165 5.93 -16.13 -9.47
CA ARG A 165 6.84 -16.75 -10.44
C ARG A 165 7.25 -18.12 -9.89
N LEU A 166 6.31 -19.06 -9.91
CA LEU A 166 6.47 -20.36 -9.23
C LEU A 166 7.64 -21.18 -9.78
N ALA A 167 7.90 -21.10 -11.10
CA ALA A 167 9.05 -21.76 -11.72
C ALA A 167 10.41 -21.22 -11.22
N GLU A 168 10.43 -19.99 -10.73
CA GLU A 168 11.60 -19.32 -10.13
C GLU A 168 11.59 -19.41 -8.59
N GLY A 169 10.67 -20.19 -8.01
CA GLY A 169 10.53 -20.32 -6.56
C GLY A 169 10.11 -19.01 -5.87
N TRP A 170 9.24 -18.22 -6.50
CA TRP A 170 8.82 -16.93 -5.95
C TRP A 170 7.30 -16.74 -5.90
N SER A 171 6.83 -16.25 -4.76
CA SER A 171 5.53 -15.64 -4.56
C SER A 171 5.56 -14.83 -3.26
N ASP A 172 4.58 -13.96 -3.06
CA ASP A 172 4.39 -13.26 -1.79
C ASP A 172 4.36 -14.24 -0.58
N GLU A 173 3.71 -15.40 -0.75
CA GLU A 173 3.61 -16.43 0.29
C GLU A 173 4.95 -17.13 0.56
N ILE A 174 5.73 -17.40 -0.48
CA ILE A 174 7.07 -17.98 -0.35
C ILE A 174 7.99 -17.02 0.39
N CYS A 175 7.93 -15.71 0.08
CA CYS A 175 8.70 -14.70 0.80
C CYS A 175 8.39 -14.69 2.30
N ALA A 176 7.10 -14.71 2.65
CA ALA A 176 6.66 -14.77 4.05
C ALA A 176 7.15 -16.04 4.75
N HIS A 177 7.00 -17.20 4.10
CA HIS A 177 7.40 -18.49 4.65
C HIS A 177 8.91 -18.61 4.85
N GLU A 178 9.72 -18.29 3.83
CA GLU A 178 11.18 -18.32 3.92
C GLU A 178 11.70 -17.36 4.99
N ALA A 179 11.13 -16.15 5.08
CA ALA A 179 11.53 -15.18 6.08
C ALA A 179 11.22 -15.62 7.52
N MET A 180 10.06 -16.22 7.75
CA MET A 180 9.75 -16.82 9.05
C MET A 180 10.67 -18.01 9.34
N ALA A 181 10.92 -18.89 8.36
CA ALA A 181 11.80 -20.04 8.51
C ALA A 181 13.22 -19.65 8.93
N GLU A 182 13.76 -18.56 8.36
CA GLU A 182 15.08 -18.04 8.70
C GLU A 182 15.13 -17.42 10.11
N VAL A 183 14.09 -16.69 10.52
CA VAL A 183 14.11 -15.90 11.77
C VAL A 183 13.65 -16.68 12.99
N ILE A 184 12.57 -17.44 12.85
CA ILE A 184 11.89 -18.13 13.97
C ILE A 184 11.85 -19.65 13.80
N GLY A 185 12.51 -20.19 12.77
CA GLY A 185 12.62 -21.63 12.53
C GLY A 185 11.49 -22.20 11.66
N PRO A 186 11.56 -23.52 11.35
CA PRO A 186 10.72 -24.17 10.34
C PRO A 186 9.23 -23.87 10.50
N GLN A 187 8.57 -23.58 9.38
CA GLN A 187 7.13 -23.30 9.32
C GLN A 187 6.37 -24.44 8.66
N GLN A 188 5.04 -24.41 8.78
CA GLN A 188 4.16 -25.39 8.14
C GLN A 188 4.31 -25.35 6.61
N PRO A 189 4.25 -26.51 5.93
CA PRO A 189 4.34 -26.55 4.47
C PRO A 189 3.28 -25.67 3.80
N LEU A 190 3.69 -25.00 2.72
CA LEU A 190 2.77 -24.19 1.92
C LEU A 190 1.73 -25.06 1.20
N LEU A 191 0.55 -24.50 1.00
CA LEU A 191 -0.51 -25.15 0.22
C LEU A 191 -0.16 -25.14 -1.27
N GLU A 192 -0.58 -26.19 -1.97
CA GLU A 192 -0.39 -26.34 -3.41
C GLU A 192 -1.14 -25.26 -4.21
N ASP A 193 -0.51 -24.80 -5.29
CA ASP A 193 -1.10 -23.87 -6.25
C ASP A 193 -2.01 -24.62 -7.23
N LEU A 194 -3.27 -24.17 -7.33
CA LEU A 194 -4.21 -24.72 -8.30
C LEU A 194 -4.04 -24.06 -9.68
N PRO A 195 -4.27 -24.78 -10.79
CA PRO A 195 -4.21 -24.21 -12.13
C PRO A 195 -5.28 -23.12 -12.30
N ARG A 196 -4.86 -21.95 -12.80
CA ARG A 196 -5.77 -20.83 -13.10
C ARG A 196 -6.39 -20.99 -14.48
N GLN A 197 -7.70 -20.82 -14.59
CA GLN A 197 -8.38 -20.69 -15.87
C GLN A 197 -8.26 -19.25 -16.37
N ARG A 198 -7.78 -19.05 -17.59
CA ARG A 198 -7.77 -17.74 -18.27
C ARG A 198 -8.66 -17.82 -19.51
N PRO A 199 -9.38 -16.74 -19.87
CA PRO A 199 -10.09 -16.68 -21.14
C PRO A 199 -9.14 -16.87 -22.33
N ALA A 200 -9.67 -17.45 -23.41
CA ALA A 200 -8.91 -17.72 -24.63
C ALA A 200 -8.50 -16.44 -25.38
N GLU A 201 -9.33 -15.39 -25.28
CA GLU A 201 -9.07 -14.07 -25.86
C GLU A 201 -8.88 -13.04 -24.74
N GLN A 202 -7.83 -12.23 -24.82
CA GLN A 202 -7.49 -11.21 -23.84
C GLN A 202 -7.41 -9.85 -24.55
N LEU A 203 -8.12 -8.86 -24.01
CA LEU A 203 -7.99 -7.47 -24.43
C LEU A 203 -6.60 -6.93 -24.06
N PRO A 204 -6.00 -6.07 -24.91
CA PRO A 204 -4.76 -5.37 -24.58
C PRO A 204 -4.92 -4.54 -23.31
N THR A 205 -3.91 -4.56 -22.44
CA THR A 205 -3.88 -3.75 -21.22
C THR A 205 -2.90 -2.62 -21.38
N ALA A 206 -3.35 -1.38 -21.19
CA ALA A 206 -2.48 -0.22 -21.27
C ALA A 206 -1.26 -0.32 -20.34
N GLN A 207 -0.08 0.02 -20.85
CA GLN A 207 1.16 0.05 -20.08
C GLN A 207 1.73 1.47 -20.00
N PHE A 208 2.33 1.79 -18.86
CA PHE A 208 3.16 2.97 -18.68
C PHE A 208 4.61 2.50 -18.52
N ARG A 209 5.50 2.88 -19.45
CA ARG A 209 6.92 2.58 -19.33
C ARG A 209 7.65 3.78 -18.74
N ALA A 210 8.36 3.53 -17.65
CA ALA A 210 9.26 4.50 -17.06
C ALA A 210 10.60 4.49 -17.84
N GLU A 211 11.02 5.64 -18.39
CA GLU A 211 12.21 5.72 -19.27
C GLU A 211 13.43 6.43 -18.63
N ALA A 212 13.27 7.26 -17.59
CA ALA A 212 14.41 7.90 -16.89
C ALA A 212 14.09 8.31 -15.44
N PRO A 213 15.08 8.38 -14.53
CA PRO A 213 14.87 8.97 -13.21
C PRO A 213 14.62 10.50 -13.30
N PRO A 214 13.79 11.05 -12.40
CA PRO A 214 13.37 12.46 -12.43
C PRO A 214 14.50 13.44 -12.04
N GLU A 215 14.45 14.64 -12.61
CA GLU A 215 15.32 15.76 -12.23
C GLU A 215 14.65 16.67 -11.18
N ALA A 216 15.41 17.11 -10.16
CA ALA A 216 14.91 18.00 -9.12
C ALA A 216 14.77 19.44 -9.63
N THR A 217 13.66 20.10 -9.31
CA THR A 217 13.37 21.50 -9.70
C THR A 217 13.78 22.54 -8.66
N LEU A 218 14.27 22.11 -7.50
CA LEU A 218 14.72 22.99 -6.41
C LEU A 218 16.13 23.56 -6.67
N SER A 219 16.41 24.77 -6.19
CA SER A 219 17.76 25.34 -6.28
C SER A 219 18.75 24.50 -5.48
N SER A 220 19.99 24.41 -5.96
CA SER A 220 21.03 23.55 -5.39
C SER A 220 21.33 23.76 -3.88
N GLU A 221 20.93 24.90 -3.32
CA GLU A 221 21.04 25.19 -1.88
C GLU A 221 20.00 24.46 -1.01
N PHE A 222 18.85 24.09 -1.59
CA PHE A 222 17.79 23.30 -0.93
C PHE A 222 17.82 21.82 -1.33
N VAL A 223 18.67 21.46 -2.29
CA VAL A 223 18.87 20.08 -2.72
C VAL A 223 19.91 19.43 -1.79
N VAL A 224 19.46 18.47 -0.98
CA VAL A 224 20.39 17.54 -0.32
C VAL A 224 21.13 16.79 -1.43
N SER A 225 22.44 17.01 -1.54
CA SER A 225 23.27 16.48 -2.62
C SER A 225 24.12 15.28 -2.18
N GLY A 226 24.78 14.64 -3.14
CA GLY A 226 25.69 13.51 -2.90
C GLY A 226 24.98 12.25 -2.41
N ALA A 227 25.67 11.42 -1.61
CA ALA A 227 25.15 10.12 -1.15
C ALA A 227 23.89 10.21 -0.26
N ALA A 228 23.61 11.39 0.30
CA ALA A 228 22.38 11.64 1.06
C ALA A 228 21.17 11.89 0.15
N ALA A 229 21.38 12.44 -1.06
CA ALA A 229 20.32 12.64 -2.06
C ALA A 229 19.66 11.32 -2.47
N ALA A 230 20.46 10.26 -2.59
CA ALA A 230 19.99 8.91 -2.94
C ALA A 230 19.05 8.28 -1.88
N ARG A 231 18.84 8.94 -0.75
CA ARG A 231 17.94 8.49 0.34
C ARG A 231 16.64 9.27 0.42
N LEU A 232 16.41 10.24 -0.49
CA LEU A 232 15.24 11.08 -0.51
C LEU A 232 14.30 10.68 -1.66
N PHE A 233 13.00 10.76 -1.40
CA PHE A 233 11.97 10.59 -2.42
C PHE A 233 11.29 11.94 -2.65
N ASP A 234 11.49 12.54 -3.83
CA ASP A 234 10.78 13.74 -4.22
C ASP A 234 9.37 13.38 -4.72
N ALA A 235 8.36 14.02 -4.12
CA ALA A 235 6.96 13.85 -4.50
C ALA A 235 6.46 15.14 -5.17
N ASN A 236 6.66 15.25 -6.48
CA ASN A 236 6.19 16.40 -7.25
C ASN A 236 4.65 16.42 -7.33
N GLN A 237 4.07 17.62 -7.24
CA GLN A 237 2.63 17.87 -7.33
C GLN A 237 2.31 18.67 -8.59
N ILE A 238 1.17 18.35 -9.22
CA ILE A 238 0.65 19.17 -10.30
C ILE A 238 0.27 20.56 -9.78
N SER A 239 0.71 21.60 -10.46
CA SER A 239 0.33 22.97 -10.14
C SER A 239 -1.09 23.28 -10.63
N ALA A 240 -1.76 24.24 -10.01
CA ALA A 240 -3.07 24.71 -10.47
C ALA A 240 -3.05 25.19 -11.93
N ALA A 241 -1.98 25.88 -12.35
CA ALA A 241 -1.81 26.33 -13.74
C ALA A 241 -1.70 25.17 -14.72
N ALA A 242 -0.94 24.12 -14.37
CA ALA A 242 -0.83 22.93 -15.19
C ALA A 242 -2.15 22.13 -15.24
N ALA A 243 -2.87 22.03 -14.11
CA ALA A 243 -4.18 21.39 -14.06
C ALA A 243 -5.21 22.10 -14.96
N VAL A 244 -5.23 23.43 -14.96
CA VAL A 244 -6.06 24.23 -15.89
C VAL A 244 -5.66 23.97 -17.33
N ALA A 245 -4.35 23.95 -17.64
CA ALA A 245 -3.87 23.67 -19.00
C ALA A 245 -4.30 22.27 -19.52
N VAL A 246 -4.27 21.25 -18.65
CA VAL A 246 -4.78 19.91 -18.99
C VAL A 246 -6.27 19.96 -19.32
N THR A 247 -7.06 20.64 -18.48
CA THR A 247 -8.50 20.81 -18.69
C THR A 247 -8.81 21.59 -19.96
N ASP A 248 -8.11 22.69 -20.24
CA ASP A 248 -8.30 23.49 -21.45
C ASP A 248 -7.97 22.68 -22.72
N GLY A 249 -6.94 21.83 -22.68
CA GLY A 249 -6.60 20.94 -23.79
C GLY A 249 -7.68 19.90 -24.06
N CYS A 250 -8.20 19.24 -23.02
CA CYS A 250 -9.33 18.31 -23.14
C CYS A 250 -10.59 19.04 -23.65
N ARG A 251 -10.91 20.23 -23.10
CA ARG A 251 -12.04 21.06 -23.55
C ARG A 251 -11.95 21.37 -25.05
N ALA A 252 -10.82 21.91 -25.51
CA ALA A 252 -10.62 22.25 -26.91
C ALA A 252 -10.75 21.02 -27.83
N TRP A 253 -10.24 19.87 -27.38
CA TRP A 253 -10.32 18.62 -28.13
C TRP A 253 -11.76 18.10 -28.26
N ILE A 254 -12.54 18.10 -27.18
CA ILE A 254 -13.91 17.59 -27.20
C ILE A 254 -14.88 18.55 -27.91
N GLU A 255 -14.67 19.87 -27.78
CA GLU A 255 -15.43 20.89 -28.52
C GLU A 255 -15.23 20.74 -30.03
N GLY A 256 -14.00 20.42 -30.47
CA GLY A 256 -13.69 20.13 -31.86
C GLY A 256 -14.47 18.94 -32.44
N GLN A 257 -15.01 18.08 -31.59
CA GLN A 257 -15.87 16.95 -31.94
C GLN A 257 -17.36 17.22 -31.71
N GLY A 258 -17.72 18.44 -31.32
CA GLY A 258 -19.09 18.82 -30.98
C GLY A 258 -19.59 18.23 -29.66
N GLY A 259 -18.69 17.75 -28.81
CA GLY A 259 -19.01 17.16 -27.51
C GLY A 259 -18.81 18.13 -26.34
N THR A 260 -19.00 17.59 -25.14
CA THR A 260 -18.81 18.28 -23.86
C THR A 260 -18.23 17.30 -22.84
N ALA A 261 -17.63 17.79 -21.75
CA ALA A 261 -16.93 16.95 -20.77
C ALA A 261 -17.07 17.45 -19.33
N SER A 262 -17.03 16.50 -18.39
CA SER A 262 -16.76 16.72 -16.98
C SER A 262 -15.33 16.26 -16.68
N ILE A 263 -14.50 17.16 -16.17
CA ILE A 263 -13.05 16.97 -16.02
C ILE A 263 -12.67 17.21 -14.56
N TYR A 264 -11.91 16.30 -13.96
CA TYR A 264 -11.48 16.38 -12.58
C TYR A 264 -9.98 16.07 -12.47
N VAL A 265 -9.20 16.99 -11.93
CA VAL A 265 -7.75 16.87 -11.76
C VAL A 265 -7.42 16.90 -10.27
N ILE A 266 -6.73 15.86 -9.81
CA ILE A 266 -6.24 15.72 -8.44
C ILE A 266 -4.71 15.67 -8.41
N ASP A 267 -4.10 16.10 -7.30
CA ASP A 267 -2.67 16.02 -7.08
C ASP A 267 -2.19 14.61 -6.67
N ASN A 268 -0.90 14.46 -6.42
CA ASN A 268 -0.30 13.19 -6.00
C ASN A 268 -0.76 12.71 -4.60
N THR A 269 -1.40 13.56 -3.80
CA THR A 269 -2.00 13.22 -2.50
C THR A 269 -3.46 12.81 -2.62
N GLY A 270 -4.06 13.01 -3.80
CA GLY A 270 -5.45 12.71 -4.09
C GLY A 270 -6.40 13.86 -3.79
N LEU A 271 -5.89 15.07 -3.58
CA LEU A 271 -6.72 16.25 -3.35
C LEU A 271 -7.03 16.98 -4.65
N ALA A 272 -8.23 17.55 -4.74
CA ALA A 272 -8.68 18.31 -5.90
C ALA A 272 -7.79 19.53 -6.15
N VAL A 273 -7.27 19.65 -7.37
CA VAL A 273 -6.53 20.84 -7.83
C VAL A 273 -7.39 21.68 -8.76
N HIS A 274 -8.12 21.02 -9.67
CA HIS A 274 -9.04 21.68 -10.58
C HIS A 274 -10.19 20.74 -10.95
N ALA A 275 -11.38 21.30 -11.11
CA ALA A 275 -12.57 20.55 -11.49
C ALA A 275 -13.44 21.44 -12.38
N GLU A 276 -13.88 20.90 -13.51
CA GLU A 276 -14.65 21.63 -14.49
C GLU A 276 -15.78 20.77 -15.04
N ARG A 277 -16.97 21.35 -15.07
CA ARG A 277 -18.15 20.78 -15.73
C ARG A 277 -18.56 21.70 -16.87
N MET A 278 -18.33 21.27 -18.10
CA MET A 278 -18.77 22.02 -19.28
C MET A 278 -20.30 22.07 -19.39
N ASP A 279 -20.81 23.01 -20.18
CA ASP A 279 -22.24 23.14 -20.43
C ASP A 279 -22.84 21.85 -21.03
N GLY A 280 -24.07 21.54 -20.64
CA GLY A 280 -24.75 20.31 -21.05
C GLY A 280 -24.44 19.06 -20.21
N GLN A 281 -23.45 19.10 -19.33
CA GLN A 281 -23.10 17.98 -18.45
C GLN A 281 -23.94 17.90 -17.17
N HIS A 282 -24.28 16.68 -16.75
CA HIS A 282 -24.98 16.40 -15.51
C HIS A 282 -24.04 16.14 -14.33
N SER A 283 -24.51 16.34 -13.09
CA SER A 283 -23.69 16.20 -11.86
C SER A 283 -23.01 14.84 -11.74
N HIS A 284 -23.68 13.76 -12.15
CA HIS A 284 -23.11 12.41 -12.12
C HIS A 284 -21.82 12.26 -12.96
N ALA A 285 -21.66 13.05 -14.03
CA ALA A 285 -20.44 13.00 -14.84
C ALA A 285 -19.24 13.57 -14.06
N MET A 286 -19.45 14.61 -13.22
CA MET A 286 -18.39 15.11 -12.33
C MET A 286 -17.99 14.12 -11.24
N GLU A 287 -18.97 13.45 -10.63
CA GLU A 287 -18.71 12.39 -9.65
C GLU A 287 -17.94 11.23 -10.28
N THR A 288 -18.33 10.83 -11.49
CA THR A 288 -17.64 9.78 -12.26
C THR A 288 -16.21 10.19 -12.63
N ALA A 289 -16.00 11.44 -13.04
CA ALA A 289 -14.67 11.97 -13.34
C ALA A 289 -13.75 11.91 -12.10
N LEU A 290 -14.24 12.29 -10.92
CA LEU A 290 -13.49 12.15 -9.66
C LEU A 290 -13.13 10.69 -9.37
N LEU A 291 -14.10 9.77 -9.43
CA LEU A 291 -13.86 8.35 -9.17
C LEU A 291 -12.81 7.76 -10.13
N LYS A 292 -12.83 8.18 -11.40
CA LYS A 292 -11.82 7.78 -12.40
C LYS A 292 -10.44 8.33 -12.06
N ALA A 293 -10.33 9.60 -11.66
CA ALA A 293 -9.07 10.20 -11.22
C ALA A 293 -8.50 9.47 -9.99
N GLU A 294 -9.29 9.28 -8.94
CA GLU A 294 -8.88 8.57 -7.74
C GLU A 294 -8.45 7.13 -8.03
N THR A 295 -9.19 6.43 -8.91
CA THR A 295 -8.86 5.08 -9.34
C THR A 295 -7.52 5.05 -10.09
N ALA A 296 -7.29 6.01 -10.98
CA ALA A 296 -6.05 6.11 -11.72
C ALA A 296 -4.84 6.39 -10.81
N LEU A 297 -5.01 7.29 -9.83
CA LEU A 297 -3.97 7.64 -8.87
C LEU A 297 -3.63 6.47 -7.92
N ARG A 298 -4.63 5.93 -7.21
CA ARG A 298 -4.45 4.79 -6.29
C ARG A 298 -3.92 3.56 -7.03
N GLY A 299 -4.38 3.41 -8.25
CA GLY A 299 -4.02 2.33 -9.14
C GLY A 299 -2.68 2.47 -9.85
N ARG A 300 -2.10 3.67 -9.88
CA ARG A 300 -0.92 4.05 -10.66
C ARG A 300 -0.97 3.57 -12.12
N GLY A 301 -2.13 3.67 -12.74
CA GLY A 301 -2.38 3.23 -14.11
C GLY A 301 -3.75 3.67 -14.59
N PRO A 302 -4.01 3.66 -15.90
CA PRO A 302 -5.24 4.22 -16.45
C PRO A 302 -6.42 3.30 -16.12
N THR A 303 -7.62 3.85 -16.02
CA THR A 303 -8.82 3.07 -15.69
C THR A 303 -9.19 2.06 -16.78
N SER A 304 -8.78 2.31 -18.02
CA SER A 304 -8.89 1.39 -19.16
C SER A 304 -8.14 0.07 -18.96
N SER A 305 -6.99 0.08 -18.29
CA SER A 305 -6.26 -1.17 -17.96
C SER A 305 -7.06 -2.06 -17.00
N ARG A 306 -7.86 -1.45 -16.12
CA ARG A 306 -8.78 -2.16 -15.22
C ARG A 306 -10.01 -2.64 -15.95
N GLU A 307 -10.54 -1.85 -16.89
CA GLU A 307 -11.63 -2.26 -17.76
C GLU A 307 -11.24 -3.49 -18.61
N ALA A 308 -10.06 -3.46 -19.25
CA ALA A 308 -9.52 -4.62 -19.94
C ALA A 308 -9.29 -5.81 -18.97
N GLY A 309 -8.78 -5.55 -17.77
CA GLY A 309 -8.61 -6.56 -16.73
C GLY A 309 -9.93 -7.20 -16.27
N ALA A 310 -11.01 -6.41 -16.22
CA ALA A 310 -12.37 -6.86 -15.94
C ALA A 310 -12.86 -7.83 -17.01
N HIS A 311 -12.64 -7.49 -18.28
CA HIS A 311 -12.99 -8.36 -19.40
C HIS A 311 -12.16 -9.65 -19.38
N ASN A 312 -10.85 -9.52 -19.14
CA ASN A 312 -9.90 -10.63 -19.15
C ASN A 312 -10.00 -11.54 -17.92
N ASN A 313 -10.61 -11.05 -16.84
CA ASN A 313 -10.93 -11.80 -15.64
C ASN A 313 -12.23 -11.25 -15.04
N PRO A 314 -13.40 -11.70 -15.51
CA PRO A 314 -14.70 -11.21 -15.04
C PRO A 314 -14.91 -11.33 -13.54
N GLY A 315 -14.22 -12.26 -12.87
CA GLY A 315 -14.24 -12.36 -11.42
C GLY A 315 -13.36 -11.37 -10.66
N GLY A 316 -12.37 -10.78 -11.32
CA GLY A 316 -11.53 -9.73 -10.75
C GLY A 316 -12.16 -8.33 -10.75
N TYR A 317 -13.15 -8.08 -11.61
CA TYR A 317 -13.86 -6.79 -11.66
C TYR A 317 -14.54 -6.44 -10.34
N PRO A 318 -15.34 -7.33 -9.76
CA PRO A 318 -16.10 -6.98 -8.58
C PRO A 318 -15.22 -6.92 -7.35
N ARG A 319 -14.15 -7.72 -7.30
CA ARG A 319 -13.07 -7.54 -6.33
C ARG A 319 -12.52 -6.11 -6.35
N SER A 320 -12.34 -5.54 -7.54
CA SER A 320 -11.81 -4.18 -7.72
C SER A 320 -12.78 -3.11 -7.21
N VAL A 321 -14.07 -3.31 -7.45
CA VAL A 321 -15.14 -2.40 -6.99
C VAL A 321 -15.36 -2.54 -5.48
N THR A 322 -15.64 -3.75 -5.00
CA THR A 322 -16.04 -4.02 -3.61
C THR A 322 -14.92 -3.76 -2.60
N LEU A 323 -13.67 -4.12 -2.91
CA LEU A 323 -12.57 -4.01 -1.96
C LEU A 323 -11.82 -2.68 -2.01
N PHE A 324 -11.77 -2.04 -3.18
CA PHE A 324 -10.95 -0.83 -3.37
C PHE A 324 -11.76 0.41 -3.76
N GLY A 325 -13.06 0.26 -4.05
CA GLY A 325 -13.90 1.35 -4.56
C GLY A 325 -13.47 1.83 -5.95
N PHE A 326 -12.80 0.99 -6.74
CA PHE A 326 -12.31 1.41 -8.05
C PHE A 326 -13.43 1.50 -9.08
N TYR A 327 -13.38 2.56 -9.89
CA TYR A 327 -14.25 2.76 -11.04
C TYR A 327 -13.52 2.33 -12.32
N SER A 328 -13.82 1.13 -12.78
CA SER A 328 -13.04 0.43 -13.83
C SER A 328 -13.62 0.66 -15.23
N VAL A 329 -13.80 1.93 -15.59
CA VAL A 329 -14.24 2.38 -16.92
C VAL A 329 -13.24 3.44 -17.41
N ALA A 330 -12.82 3.35 -18.67
CA ALA A 330 -11.82 4.23 -19.30
C ALA A 330 -12.14 5.72 -19.13
N GLY A 331 -11.11 6.54 -18.93
CA GLY A 331 -11.24 8.00 -18.75
C GLY A 331 -10.48 8.56 -17.56
N GLY A 332 -9.91 7.73 -16.69
CA GLY A 332 -8.95 8.15 -15.66
C GLY A 332 -7.53 7.86 -16.11
N VAL A 333 -6.66 8.87 -16.09
CA VAL A 333 -5.26 8.78 -16.54
C VAL A 333 -4.35 9.42 -15.49
N PRO A 334 -3.29 8.74 -15.02
CA PRO A 334 -2.28 9.38 -14.18
C PRO A 334 -1.57 10.51 -14.93
N VAL A 335 -1.32 11.64 -14.27
CA VAL A 335 -0.47 12.70 -14.81
C VAL A 335 0.97 12.33 -14.52
N VAL A 336 1.66 11.82 -15.53
CA VAL A 336 3.07 11.43 -15.44
C VAL A 336 3.91 12.43 -16.22
N VAL A 337 4.80 13.12 -15.51
CA VAL A 337 5.76 14.07 -16.07
C VAL A 337 7.15 13.70 -15.58
N ASP A 338 8.09 13.58 -16.49
CA ASP A 338 9.47 13.16 -16.21
C ASP A 338 9.50 11.94 -15.27
N ASN A 339 8.68 10.94 -15.60
CA ASN A 339 8.64 9.66 -14.89
C ASN A 339 8.09 9.70 -13.44
N GLN A 340 7.51 10.82 -13.03
CA GLN A 340 6.83 10.96 -11.74
C GLN A 340 5.33 11.16 -11.92
N ILE A 341 4.55 10.44 -11.12
CA ILE A 341 3.13 10.72 -10.97
C ILE A 341 2.98 11.98 -10.13
N ILE A 342 2.57 13.07 -10.77
CA ILE A 342 2.33 14.35 -10.11
C ILE A 342 0.86 14.61 -9.77
N GLY A 343 -0.01 13.71 -10.24
CA GLY A 343 -1.45 13.73 -10.01
C GLY A 343 -2.17 12.74 -10.93
N SER A 344 -3.46 12.94 -11.12
CA SER A 344 -4.26 12.24 -12.14
C SER A 344 -5.41 13.10 -12.63
N VAL A 345 -5.81 12.87 -13.88
CA VAL A 345 -7.01 13.45 -14.49
C VAL A 345 -8.06 12.37 -14.67
N GLY A 346 -9.32 12.70 -14.44
CA GLY A 346 -10.47 11.89 -14.78
C GLY A 346 -11.43 12.69 -15.65
N VAL A 347 -11.95 12.05 -16.69
CA VAL A 347 -12.91 12.62 -17.64
C VAL A 347 -14.15 11.74 -17.72
N SER A 348 -15.30 12.38 -17.85
CA SER A 348 -16.58 11.71 -18.06
C SER A 348 -17.51 12.55 -18.93
N GLY A 349 -18.41 11.88 -19.64
CA GLY A 349 -19.51 12.52 -20.37
C GLY A 349 -19.19 12.85 -21.83
N THR A 350 -18.18 12.22 -22.42
CA THR A 350 -17.74 12.44 -23.80
C THR A 350 -18.17 11.34 -24.78
N ASP A 351 -19.28 10.64 -24.50
CA ASP A 351 -19.81 9.56 -25.36
C ASP A 351 -18.80 8.47 -25.73
N GLY A 352 -17.95 8.08 -24.76
CA GLY A 352 -16.94 7.02 -24.93
C GLY A 352 -15.54 7.50 -25.26
N HIS A 353 -15.34 8.82 -25.38
CA HIS A 353 -14.05 9.43 -25.70
C HIS A 353 -13.26 9.94 -24.47
N ASP A 354 -13.61 9.45 -23.27
CA ASP A 354 -13.19 10.09 -22.02
C ASP A 354 -11.67 10.05 -21.87
N GLU A 355 -11.05 8.90 -22.19
CA GLU A 355 -9.60 8.76 -22.10
C GLU A 355 -8.88 9.56 -23.20
N ALA A 356 -9.42 9.59 -24.41
CA ALA A 356 -8.85 10.37 -25.51
C ALA A 356 -8.84 11.87 -25.18
N CYS A 357 -9.89 12.38 -24.53
CA CYS A 357 -9.93 13.76 -24.03
C CYS A 357 -8.88 14.00 -22.94
N ALA A 358 -8.75 13.07 -21.98
CA ALA A 358 -7.72 13.16 -20.95
C ALA A 358 -6.31 13.20 -21.56
N VAL A 359 -6.03 12.32 -22.52
CA VAL A 359 -4.74 12.25 -23.24
C VAL A 359 -4.48 13.54 -24.01
N ALA A 360 -5.45 14.05 -24.77
CA ALA A 360 -5.32 15.32 -25.48
C ALA A 360 -5.01 16.50 -24.53
N GLY A 361 -5.63 16.51 -23.34
CA GLY A 361 -5.31 17.47 -22.29
C GLY A 361 -3.86 17.37 -21.80
N LEU A 362 -3.38 16.16 -21.55
CA LEU A 362 -1.99 15.91 -21.12
C LEU A 362 -0.97 16.33 -22.19
N GLU A 363 -1.22 15.97 -23.45
CA GLU A 363 -0.37 16.34 -24.58
C GLU A 363 -0.35 17.86 -24.80
N ALA A 364 -1.49 18.54 -24.68
CA ALA A 364 -1.56 19.99 -24.80
C ALA A 364 -0.78 20.71 -23.66
N ALA A 365 -0.83 20.17 -22.44
CA ALA A 365 -0.22 20.80 -21.28
C ALA A 365 1.29 20.54 -21.15
N PHE A 366 1.76 19.34 -21.54
CA PHE A 366 3.13 18.90 -21.30
C PHE A 366 3.91 18.48 -22.56
N GLY A 367 3.25 18.37 -23.71
CA GLY A 367 3.87 17.92 -24.96
C GLY A 367 4.56 16.57 -24.82
N ASP A 368 5.76 16.44 -25.38
CA ASP A 368 6.58 15.21 -25.35
C ASP A 368 7.01 14.77 -23.94
N ARG A 369 6.79 15.61 -22.91
CA ARG A 369 7.07 15.25 -21.51
C ARG A 369 5.94 14.46 -20.85
N ALA A 370 4.75 14.44 -21.46
CA ALA A 370 3.64 13.62 -20.98
C ALA A 370 3.91 12.14 -21.31
N THR A 371 3.87 11.27 -20.30
CA THR A 371 3.71 9.83 -20.58
C THR A 371 2.22 9.53 -20.72
N VAL A 372 1.81 8.99 -21.87
CA VAL A 372 0.41 8.64 -22.18
C VAL A 372 0.24 7.11 -22.30
N PRO A 373 -0.97 6.57 -22.06
CA PRO A 373 -1.23 5.13 -22.22
C PRO A 373 -0.93 4.62 -23.64
N VAL A 374 -0.27 3.46 -23.74
CA VAL A 374 -0.10 2.69 -24.98
C VAL A 374 -0.73 1.31 -24.83
N TYR A 375 -1.40 0.82 -25.88
CA TYR A 375 -2.26 -0.36 -25.86
C TYR A 375 -1.69 -1.55 -26.62
#